data_AF-A0A2V7WPD8-F1
#
_entry.id   AF-A0A2V7WPD8-F1
#
_cell.length_a   1.000
_cell.length_b   1.000
_cell.length_c   1.000
_cell.angle_alpha   90.00
_cell.angle_beta   90.00
_cell.angle_gamma   90.00
#
_symmetry.space_group_name_H-M   'P 1'
#
loop_
_entity.id
_entity.type
_entity.pdbx_description
1 polymer ?
#
loop_
_entity_poly.entity_id
_entity_poly.type
_entity_poly.pdbx_seq_one_letter_code
_entity_poly.pdbx_strand_id
1 'polypeptide(L)'
;MLLAFDWRGASTWVVIRQFEPFLDAATAGLLVAGVILLVARIARRSLRWAIVPLAFFVLALPSTLSLAFPHENPSVNRSGTLIPIVFLIAALPVAELFSRPRRTAATVVAGAGVAVLLSFSVYQNFQDYFVGFHRSYDQAVDHSLAMAHALDEYRRQGVPLEQMYLLGTDYGVDGRNIAFELGDPSWAPRQIVMPGEMPPETNARPLVFLFNPDAPILGRLKKTYPGTARIVRQSFRDRDFGVYFVPGRTAPVPPR
;
A
#
# COMPACT_ATOMS: atom_id res chain seq x y z
N MET A 1 -1.63 20.09 3.59
CA MET A 1 -0.32 19.44 3.29
C MET A 1 0.65 19.52 4.46
N LEU A 2 1.04 20.70 4.96
CA LEU A 2 2.01 20.77 6.06
C LEU A 2 1.59 19.95 7.29
N LEU A 3 0.30 20.06 7.69
CA LEU A 3 -0.31 19.31 8.79
C LEU A 3 -0.26 17.77 8.65
N ALA A 4 -0.08 17.30 7.41
CA ALA A 4 -0.03 15.88 7.11
C ALA A 4 1.28 15.25 7.59
N PHE A 5 2.34 16.05 7.70
CA PHE A 5 3.66 15.60 8.08
C PHE A 5 3.83 15.47 9.60
N ASP A 6 3.05 16.18 10.41
CA ASP A 6 3.24 16.27 11.87
C ASP A 6 2.00 15.89 12.71
N TRP A 7 0.78 15.94 12.16
CA TRP A 7 -0.43 15.66 12.95
C TRP A 7 -1.39 14.65 12.31
N ARG A 8 -1.88 14.90 11.09
CA ARG A 8 -2.93 14.06 10.50
C ARG A 8 -2.69 13.82 9.02
N GLY A 9 -2.23 12.62 8.69
CA GLY A 9 -1.91 12.22 7.33
C GLY A 9 -3.13 11.78 6.52
N ALA A 10 -2.90 10.81 5.62
CA ALA A 10 -3.86 10.42 4.60
C ALA A 10 -5.03 9.61 5.16
N SER A 11 -6.20 9.77 4.55
CA SER A 11 -7.39 8.95 4.80
C SER A 11 -7.35 7.59 4.08
N THR A 12 -6.48 7.45 3.09
CA THR A 12 -6.31 6.21 2.34
C THR A 12 -5.58 5.16 3.17
N TRP A 13 -6.02 3.91 3.11
CA TRP A 13 -5.56 2.81 3.98
C TRP A 13 -4.57 1.85 3.31
N VAL A 14 -4.43 1.92 1.99
CA VAL A 14 -3.62 0.97 1.20
C VAL A 14 -2.13 1.30 1.15
N VAL A 15 -1.73 2.50 1.59
CA VAL A 15 -0.36 3.02 1.47
C VAL A 15 0.24 3.48 2.79
N ILE A 16 -0.59 3.71 3.81
CA ILE A 16 -0.21 4.11 5.16
C ILE A 16 -1.34 3.70 6.11
N ARG A 17 -1.05 3.54 7.41
CA ARG A 17 -2.10 3.42 8.41
C ARG A 17 -2.92 4.72 8.42
N GLN A 18 -4.25 4.60 8.38
CA GLN A 18 -5.13 5.77 8.22
C GLN A 18 -4.85 6.84 9.28
N PHE A 19 -4.77 8.09 8.81
CA PHE A 19 -4.55 9.31 9.58
C PHE A 19 -3.22 9.41 10.32
N GLU A 20 -2.33 8.44 10.17
CA GLU A 20 -0.98 8.53 10.70
C GLU A 20 -0.20 9.67 10.02
N PRO A 21 0.57 10.49 10.76
CA PRO A 21 1.44 11.49 10.16
C PRO A 21 2.44 10.89 9.18
N PHE A 22 2.84 11.66 8.16
CA PHE A 22 3.83 11.18 7.17
C PHE A 22 5.26 11.08 7.73
N LEU A 23 5.54 11.67 8.89
CA LEU A 23 6.84 11.60 9.56
C LEU A 23 6.70 11.06 10.98
N ASP A 24 7.74 10.39 11.44
CA ASP A 24 7.90 10.08 12.85
C ASP A 24 8.05 11.35 13.70
N ALA A 25 7.85 11.23 15.02
CA ALA A 25 7.82 12.40 15.89
C ALA A 25 9.17 13.13 15.99
N ALA A 26 10.31 12.43 15.86
CA ALA A 26 11.60 13.10 15.86
C ALA A 26 11.81 13.89 14.56
N THR A 27 11.51 13.30 13.41
CA THR A 27 11.62 13.99 12.11
C THR A 27 10.62 15.14 12.01
N ALA A 28 9.39 14.99 12.53
CA ALA A 28 8.40 16.06 12.61
C ALA A 28 8.87 17.22 13.49
N GLY A 29 9.47 16.94 14.66
CA GLY A 29 10.06 17.97 15.52
C GLY A 29 11.20 18.73 14.84
N LEU A 30 12.08 18.00 14.12
CA LEU A 30 13.14 18.61 13.32
C LEU A 30 12.59 19.44 12.15
N LEU A 31 11.50 19.00 11.51
CA LEU A 31 10.82 19.77 10.47
C LEU A 31 10.31 21.11 11.01
N VAL A 32 9.64 21.11 12.17
CA VAL A 32 9.16 22.35 12.81
C VAL A 32 10.32 23.29 13.13
N ALA A 33 11.39 22.78 13.75
CA ALA A 33 12.59 23.56 14.03
C ALA A 33 13.24 24.11 12.74
N GLY A 34 13.26 23.29 11.68
CA GLY A 34 13.76 23.67 10.36
C GLY A 34 12.94 24.77 9.70
N VAL A 35 11.61 24.73 9.81
CA VAL A 35 10.72 25.80 9.32
C VAL A 35 11.04 27.11 10.04
N ILE A 36 11.20 27.10 11.36
CA ILE A 36 11.57 28.29 12.14
C ILE A 36 12.91 28.86 11.64
N LEU A 37 13.92 28.02 11.46
CA LEU A 37 15.24 28.44 10.96
C LEU A 37 15.18 28.97 9.52
N LEU A 38 14.40 28.32 8.65
CA LEU A 38 14.19 28.74 7.28
C LEU A 38 13.58 30.14 7.23
N VAL A 39 12.50 30.38 7.99
CA VAL A 39 11.84 31.68 8.12
C VAL A 39 12.84 32.73 8.63
N ALA A 40 13.62 32.40 9.67
CA ALA A 40 14.64 33.31 10.19
C ALA A 40 15.76 33.63 9.18
N ARG A 41 16.13 32.72 8.27
CA ARG A 41 17.11 32.99 7.20
C ARG A 41 16.52 33.87 6.10
N ILE A 42 15.26 33.65 5.72
CA ILE A 42 14.56 34.47 4.72
C ILE A 42 14.38 35.90 5.26
N ALA A 43 13.97 36.05 6.52
CA ALA A 43 13.81 37.35 7.18
C ALA A 43 15.13 38.15 7.24
N ARG A 44 16.27 37.45 7.38
CA ARG A 44 17.62 38.04 7.29
C ARG A 44 18.12 38.28 5.86
N ARG A 45 17.19 38.40 4.89
CA ARG A 45 17.44 38.67 3.45
C ARG A 45 18.27 37.64 2.70
N SER A 46 18.36 36.40 3.18
CA SER A 46 18.92 35.31 2.38
C SER A 46 17.88 34.76 1.41
N LEU A 47 17.50 35.57 0.41
CA LEU A 47 16.39 35.30 -0.53
C LEU A 47 16.54 33.99 -1.30
N ARG A 48 17.77 33.46 -1.44
CA ARG A 48 18.00 32.12 -2.00
C ARG A 48 17.20 31.02 -1.30
N TRP A 49 16.87 31.19 -0.02
CA TRP A 49 16.07 30.23 0.74
C TRP A 49 14.57 30.31 0.42
N ALA A 50 14.10 31.37 -0.24
CA ALA A 50 12.71 31.50 -0.66
C ALA A 50 12.31 30.48 -1.75
N ILE A 51 13.30 29.86 -2.43
CA ILE A 51 13.03 28.76 -3.35
C ILE A 51 12.44 27.54 -2.65
N VAL A 52 12.75 27.33 -1.36
CA VAL A 52 12.31 26.16 -0.59
C VAL A 52 10.78 26.17 -0.35
N PRO A 53 10.15 27.24 0.19
CA PRO A 53 8.70 27.29 0.31
C PRO A 53 7.99 27.33 -1.05
N LEU A 54 8.60 27.93 -2.08
CA LEU A 54 8.04 27.88 -3.44
C LEU A 54 8.04 26.46 -4.00
N ALA A 55 9.16 25.74 -3.86
CA ALA A 55 9.26 24.34 -4.26
C ALA A 55 8.27 23.47 -3.47
N PHE A 56 8.13 23.69 -2.15
CA PHE A 56 7.11 23.01 -1.36
C PHE A 56 5.70 23.24 -1.93
N PHE A 57 5.34 24.49 -2.24
CA PHE A 57 4.04 24.80 -2.81
C PHE A 57 3.81 24.09 -4.16
N VAL A 58 4.76 24.20 -5.08
CA VAL A 58 4.65 23.60 -6.43
C VAL A 58 4.61 22.08 -6.37
N LEU A 59 5.48 21.46 -5.57
CA LEU A 59 5.58 20.00 -5.47
C LEU A 59 4.43 19.38 -4.68
N ALA A 60 3.67 20.17 -3.91
CA ALA A 60 2.44 19.75 -3.26
C ALA A 60 1.22 19.70 -4.19
N LEU A 61 1.28 20.39 -5.34
CA LEU A 61 0.15 20.52 -6.29
C LEU A 61 -0.45 19.19 -6.75
N PRO A 62 0.30 18.10 -7.02
CA PRO A 62 -0.29 16.84 -7.44
C PRO A 62 -1.28 16.26 -6.41
N SER A 63 -1.05 16.48 -5.11
CA SER A 63 -2.06 16.14 -4.10
C SER A 63 -3.14 17.22 -4.06
N THR A 64 -2.81 18.50 -3.83
CA THR A 64 -3.85 19.55 -3.64
C THR A 64 -4.80 19.71 -4.82
N LEU A 65 -4.36 19.47 -6.05
CA LEU A 65 -5.16 19.59 -7.27
C LEU A 65 -5.85 18.29 -7.69
N SER A 66 -5.85 17.25 -6.86
CA SER A 66 -6.65 16.04 -7.08
C SER A 66 -8.15 16.29 -6.80
N LEU A 67 -8.77 17.13 -7.65
CA LEU A 67 -10.14 17.62 -7.48
C LEU A 67 -11.21 16.54 -7.65
N ALA A 68 -10.89 15.45 -8.37
CA ALA A 68 -11.80 14.31 -8.52
C ALA A 68 -11.90 13.46 -7.24
N PHE A 69 -10.88 13.50 -6.38
CA PHE A 69 -10.80 12.73 -5.15
C PHE A 69 -10.34 13.63 -3.99
N PRO A 70 -11.10 14.69 -3.64
CA PRO A 70 -10.67 15.67 -2.66
C PRO A 70 -10.57 15.09 -1.25
N HIS A 71 -11.33 14.04 -0.96
CA HIS A 71 -11.31 13.31 0.32
C HIS A 71 -10.05 12.46 0.52
N GLU A 72 -9.27 12.22 -0.54
CA GLU A 72 -7.96 11.55 -0.47
C GLU A 72 -6.80 12.54 -0.22
N ASN A 73 -7.08 13.84 -0.11
CA ASN A 73 -6.08 14.84 0.21
C ASN A 73 -6.00 15.06 1.73
N PRO A 74 -4.80 15.05 2.33
CA PRO A 74 -3.47 14.83 1.74
C PRO A 74 -3.22 13.39 1.32
N SER A 75 -2.55 13.19 0.18
CA SER A 75 -2.24 11.87 -0.37
C SER A 75 -0.73 11.64 -0.35
N VAL A 76 -0.28 10.61 0.36
CA VAL A 76 1.15 10.26 0.47
C VAL A 76 1.72 9.86 -0.89
N ASN A 77 0.96 9.10 -1.69
CA ASN A 77 1.34 8.67 -3.05
C ASN A 77 1.46 9.83 -4.05
N ARG A 78 0.69 10.92 -3.88
CA ARG A 78 0.78 12.12 -4.70
C ARG A 78 1.72 13.19 -4.12
N SER A 79 2.22 12.98 -2.90
CA SER A 79 3.11 13.90 -2.19
C SER A 79 4.57 13.41 -2.16
N GLY A 80 4.90 12.31 -2.83
CA GLY A 80 6.27 11.75 -2.83
C GLY A 80 7.33 12.75 -3.35
N THR A 81 6.93 13.67 -4.22
CA THR A 81 7.76 14.78 -4.70
C THR A 81 8.19 15.76 -3.61
N LEU A 82 7.48 15.81 -2.47
CA LEU A 82 7.83 16.69 -1.34
C LEU A 82 8.96 16.14 -0.47
N ILE A 83 9.28 14.84 -0.56
CA ILE A 83 10.25 14.18 0.31
C ILE A 83 11.59 14.94 0.36
N PRO A 84 12.23 15.31 -0.77
CA PRO A 84 13.51 16.03 -0.71
C PRO A 84 13.42 17.39 -0.01
N ILE A 85 12.32 18.12 -0.21
CA ILE A 85 12.12 19.45 0.40
C ILE A 85 11.89 19.33 1.90
N VAL A 86 11.05 18.39 2.32
CA VAL A 86 10.75 18.13 3.73
C VAL A 86 12.02 17.73 4.49
N PHE A 87 12.80 16.80 3.96
CA PHE A 87 14.04 16.36 4.59
C PHE A 87 15.15 17.43 4.53
N LEU A 88 15.20 18.26 3.48
CA LEU A 88 16.08 19.43 3.46
C LEU A 88 15.79 20.38 4.64
N ILE A 89 14.50 20.66 4.88
CA ILE A 89 14.08 21.54 5.98
C ILE A 89 14.38 20.87 7.33
N ALA A 90 14.02 19.61 7.51
CA ALA A 90 14.28 18.86 8.75
C ALA A 90 15.77 18.73 9.07
N ALA A 91 16.64 18.68 8.05
CA ALA A 91 18.09 18.64 8.24
C ALA A 91 18.71 19.98 8.66
N LEU A 92 18.04 21.13 8.43
CA LEU A 92 18.57 22.46 8.77
C LEU A 92 19.02 22.63 10.23
N PRO A 93 18.23 22.27 11.26
CA PRO A 93 18.65 22.41 12.66
C PRO A 93 19.88 21.56 12.98
N VAL A 94 19.94 20.34 12.44
CA VAL A 94 21.10 19.45 12.60
C VAL A 94 22.33 20.06 11.94
N ALA A 95 22.19 20.54 10.71
CA ALA A 95 23.28 21.19 9.98
C ALA A 95 23.79 22.46 10.69
N GLU A 96 22.91 23.31 11.21
CA GLU A 96 23.29 24.50 11.99
C GLU A 96 24.07 24.12 13.25
N LEU A 97 23.65 23.06 13.95
CA LEU A 97 24.29 22.56 15.17
C LEU A 97 25.76 22.14 14.95
N PHE A 98 26.08 21.58 13.78
CA PHE A 98 27.42 21.13 13.43
C PHE A 98 28.20 22.09 12.51
N SER A 99 27.56 23.14 11.99
CA SER A 99 28.19 24.11 11.07
C SER A 99 29.33 24.92 11.71
N ARG A 100 29.38 24.99 13.03
CA ARG A 100 30.41 25.70 13.80
C ARG A 100 31.25 24.69 14.57
N PRO A 101 32.46 24.35 14.10
CA PRO A 101 33.33 23.43 14.81
C PRO A 101 33.83 24.10 16.09
N ARG A 102 33.18 23.81 17.22
CA ARG A 102 33.74 24.06 18.55
C ARG A 102 33.95 22.68 19.15
N ARG A 103 35.20 22.25 19.33
CA ARG A 103 35.52 21.03 20.10
C ARG A 103 35.27 21.30 21.59
N THR A 104 34.00 21.42 21.96
CA THR A 104 33.54 21.65 23.33
C THR A 104 32.61 20.50 23.72
N ALA A 105 32.42 20.31 25.03
CA ALA A 105 31.45 19.34 25.56
C ALA A 105 30.05 19.52 24.94
N ALA A 106 29.67 20.75 24.57
CA ALA A 106 28.41 21.06 23.92
C ALA A 106 28.21 20.33 22.58
N THR A 107 29.25 20.19 21.75
CA THR A 107 29.13 19.47 20.46
C THR A 107 29.00 17.95 20.67
N VAL A 108 29.62 17.40 21.72
CA VAL A 108 29.44 15.98 22.08
C VAL A 108 28.01 15.74 22.58
N VAL A 109 27.50 16.60 23.47
CA VAL A 109 26.11 16.52 23.97
C VAL A 109 25.10 16.66 22.83
N ALA A 110 25.33 17.61 21.93
CA ALA A 110 24.54 17.79 20.72
C ALA A 110 24.55 16.54 19.82
N GLY A 111 25.73 15.96 19.58
CA GLY A 111 25.90 14.70 18.86
C GLY A 111 25.14 13.54 19.49
N ALA A 112 25.23 13.40 20.81
CA ALA A 112 24.49 12.38 21.55
C ALA A 112 22.97 12.59 21.44
N GLY A 113 22.49 13.83 21.56
CA GLY A 113 21.08 14.16 21.39
C GLY A 113 20.55 13.82 19.99
N VAL A 114 21.30 14.16 18.93
CA VAL A 114 20.95 13.79 17.55
C VAL A 114 20.96 12.28 17.37
N ALA A 115 21.94 11.56 17.92
CA ALA A 115 21.99 10.10 17.86
C ALA A 115 20.79 9.43 18.54
N VAL A 116 20.34 9.96 19.69
CA VAL A 116 19.12 9.51 20.38
C VAL A 116 17.89 9.77 19.53
N LEU A 117 17.75 10.96 18.94
CA LEU A 117 16.62 11.27 18.05
C LEU A 117 16.57 10.36 16.82
N LEU A 118 17.72 10.08 16.20
CA LEU A 118 17.80 9.16 15.07
C LEU A 118 17.45 7.73 15.47
N SER A 119 17.94 7.27 16.64
CA SER A 119 17.61 5.94 17.16
C SER A 119 16.11 5.81 17.44
N PHE A 120 15.51 6.86 18.01
CA PHE A 120 14.07 6.92 18.24
C PHE A 120 13.28 6.93 16.92
N SER A 121 13.72 7.71 15.92
CA SER A 121 13.13 7.72 14.58
C SER A 121 13.17 6.33 13.94
N VAL A 122 14.31 5.61 14.00
CA VAL A 122 14.43 4.24 13.48
C VAL A 122 13.44 3.31 14.19
N TYR A 123 13.39 3.36 15.52
CA TYR A 123 12.45 2.54 16.29
C TYR A 123 10.99 2.84 15.94
N GLN A 124 10.61 4.12 15.90
CA GLN A 124 9.24 4.52 15.59
C GLN A 124 8.85 4.10 14.16
N ASN A 125 9.67 4.41 13.16
CA ASN A 125 9.40 4.00 11.78
C ASN A 125 9.28 2.48 11.64
N PHE A 126 10.07 1.70 12.40
CA PHE A 126 9.95 0.25 12.40
C PHE A 126 8.58 -0.20 12.94
N GLN A 127 8.15 0.35 14.08
CA GLN A 127 6.86 0.02 14.68
C GLN A 127 5.70 0.46 13.78
N ASP A 128 5.79 1.64 13.20
CA ASP A 128 4.75 2.21 12.36
C ASP A 128 4.60 1.44 11.05
N TYR A 129 5.69 1.15 10.33
CA TYR A 129 5.64 0.44 9.06
C TYR A 129 5.48 -1.09 9.20
N PHE A 130 6.39 -1.76 9.90
CA PHE A 130 6.43 -3.23 9.88
C PHE A 130 5.42 -3.89 10.80
N VAL A 131 5.00 -3.21 11.86
CA VAL A 131 4.00 -3.76 12.80
C VAL A 131 2.65 -3.12 12.56
N GLY A 132 2.65 -1.80 12.50
CA GLY A 132 1.46 -0.98 12.49
C GLY A 132 0.67 -1.01 11.21
N PHE A 133 1.34 -0.63 10.13
CA PHE A 133 0.78 -0.64 8.81
C PHE A 133 0.51 -2.06 8.34
N HIS A 134 1.41 -3.02 8.60
CA HIS A 134 1.16 -4.44 8.31
C HIS A 134 -0.15 -4.95 8.91
N ARG A 135 -0.39 -4.70 10.22
CA ARG A 135 -1.65 -5.10 10.88
C ARG A 135 -2.87 -4.42 10.27
N SER A 136 -2.77 -3.12 9.97
CA SER A 136 -3.86 -2.35 9.35
C SER A 136 -4.15 -2.84 7.94
N TYR A 137 -3.11 -3.19 7.18
CA TYR A 137 -3.21 -3.66 5.81
C TYR A 137 -3.89 -5.02 5.75
N ASP A 138 -3.45 -5.96 6.60
CA ASP A 138 -4.05 -7.29 6.69
C ASP A 138 -5.54 -7.26 7.08
N GLN A 139 -5.98 -6.24 7.83
CA GLN A 139 -7.38 -6.05 8.19
C GLN A 139 -8.22 -5.48 7.06
N ALA A 140 -7.63 -4.64 6.21
CA ALA A 140 -8.37 -3.78 5.28
C ALA A 140 -8.33 -4.26 3.82
N VAL A 141 -7.39 -5.11 3.45
CA VAL A 141 -7.13 -5.46 2.04
C VAL A 141 -7.21 -6.97 1.84
N ASP A 142 -7.92 -7.40 0.79
CA ASP A 142 -7.96 -8.81 0.38
C ASP A 142 -6.57 -9.27 -0.12
N HIS A 143 -6.13 -10.45 0.32
CA HIS A 143 -4.82 -11.02 0.02
C HIS A 143 -4.71 -11.55 -1.41
N SER A 144 -4.66 -10.64 -2.39
CA SER A 144 -4.49 -10.94 -3.82
C SER A 144 -3.27 -11.83 -4.13
N LEU A 145 -2.17 -11.70 -3.38
CA LEU A 145 -1.01 -12.60 -3.49
C LEU A 145 -1.35 -14.05 -3.16
N ALA A 146 -2.13 -14.29 -2.10
CA ALA A 146 -2.55 -15.64 -1.72
C ALA A 146 -3.46 -16.25 -2.80
N MET A 147 -4.32 -15.43 -3.41
CA MET A 147 -5.16 -15.83 -4.54
C MET A 147 -4.33 -16.17 -5.79
N ALA A 148 -3.33 -15.36 -6.11
CA ALA A 148 -2.41 -15.62 -7.22
C ALA A 148 -1.61 -16.91 -7.00
N HIS A 149 -1.10 -17.14 -5.78
CA HIS A 149 -0.44 -18.40 -5.42
C HIS A 149 -1.37 -19.60 -5.58
N ALA A 150 -2.63 -19.48 -5.15
CA ALA A 150 -3.62 -20.54 -5.32
C ALA A 150 -3.86 -20.87 -6.80
N LEU A 151 -3.84 -19.89 -7.71
CA LEU A 151 -3.91 -20.13 -9.15
C LEU A 151 -2.61 -20.71 -9.71
N ASP A 152 -1.45 -20.24 -9.25
CA ASP A 152 -0.13 -20.74 -9.69
C ASP A 152 0.07 -22.23 -9.34
N GLU A 153 -0.50 -22.70 -8.23
CA GLU A 153 -0.54 -24.13 -7.88
C GLU A 153 -1.15 -24.98 -8.99
N TYR A 154 -2.28 -24.55 -9.58
CA TYR A 154 -2.92 -25.25 -10.70
C TYR A 154 -2.20 -25.01 -12.01
N ARG A 155 -1.59 -23.82 -12.19
CA ARG A 155 -0.80 -23.50 -13.39
C ARG A 155 0.38 -24.46 -13.52
N ARG A 156 1.08 -24.73 -12.42
CA ARG A 156 2.19 -25.70 -12.35
C ARG A 156 1.74 -27.14 -12.61
N GLN A 157 0.47 -27.45 -12.39
CA GLN A 157 -0.15 -28.75 -12.71
C GLN A 157 -0.64 -28.83 -14.16
N GLY A 158 -0.38 -27.80 -14.99
CA GLY A 158 -0.68 -27.79 -16.41
C GLY A 158 -2.05 -27.19 -16.76
N VAL A 159 -2.77 -26.58 -15.81
CA VAL A 159 -3.99 -25.83 -16.12
C VAL A 159 -3.63 -24.48 -16.74
N PRO A 160 -4.10 -24.14 -17.96
CA PRO A 160 -3.83 -22.84 -18.55
C PRO A 160 -4.50 -21.69 -17.78
N LEU A 161 -3.86 -20.52 -17.72
CA LEU A 161 -4.44 -19.32 -17.10
C LEU A 161 -5.78 -18.90 -17.75
N GLU A 162 -5.98 -19.25 -19.03
CA GLU A 162 -7.22 -18.97 -19.76
C GLU A 162 -8.43 -19.76 -19.24
N GLN A 163 -8.19 -20.79 -18.42
CA GLN A 163 -9.18 -21.65 -17.78
C GLN A 163 -9.35 -21.32 -16.29
N MET A 164 -8.75 -20.21 -15.83
CA MET A 164 -8.77 -19.76 -14.45
C MET A 164 -9.46 -18.41 -14.34
N TYR A 165 -10.51 -18.34 -13.54
CA TYR A 165 -11.39 -17.18 -13.45
C TYR A 165 -11.46 -16.64 -12.02
N LEU A 166 -11.64 -15.32 -11.88
CA LEU A 166 -12.08 -14.70 -10.64
C LEU A 166 -13.57 -14.40 -10.72
N LEU A 167 -14.35 -14.94 -9.80
CA LEU A 167 -15.75 -14.56 -9.60
C LEU A 167 -15.80 -13.32 -8.70
N GLY A 168 -15.98 -12.15 -9.33
CA GLY A 168 -15.99 -10.87 -8.64
C GLY A 168 -17.19 -10.70 -7.72
N THR A 169 -16.99 -9.94 -6.64
CA THR A 169 -18.05 -9.47 -5.74
C THR A 169 -17.97 -7.96 -5.60
N ASP A 170 -19.09 -7.34 -5.21
CA ASP A 170 -19.07 -5.93 -4.82
C ASP A 170 -18.09 -5.71 -3.66
N TYR A 171 -17.25 -4.69 -3.78
CA TYR A 171 -16.20 -4.34 -2.81
C TYR A 171 -15.18 -5.45 -2.51
N GLY A 172 -15.06 -6.45 -3.39
CA GLY A 172 -14.05 -7.50 -3.27
C GLY A 172 -12.71 -7.12 -3.88
N VAL A 173 -11.83 -8.12 -3.94
CA VAL A 173 -10.47 -8.00 -4.48
C VAL A 173 -10.45 -7.39 -5.88
N ASP A 174 -9.49 -6.50 -6.11
CA ASP A 174 -9.17 -6.03 -7.46
C ASP A 174 -8.40 -7.13 -8.22
N GLY A 175 -9.06 -7.78 -9.16
CA GLY A 175 -8.45 -8.86 -9.95
C GLY A 175 -7.23 -8.43 -10.77
N ARG A 176 -7.01 -7.13 -10.99
CA ARG A 176 -5.78 -6.62 -11.61
C ARG A 176 -4.56 -6.86 -10.74
N ASN A 177 -4.70 -6.80 -9.42
CA ASN A 177 -3.61 -7.12 -8.49
C ASN A 177 -3.21 -8.59 -8.63
N ILE A 178 -4.19 -9.50 -8.73
CA ILE A 178 -3.92 -10.92 -8.99
C ILE A 178 -3.19 -11.11 -10.34
N ALA A 179 -3.62 -10.40 -11.39
CA ALA A 179 -2.99 -10.46 -12.70
C ALA A 179 -1.51 -10.03 -12.68
N PHE A 180 -1.20 -8.98 -11.92
CA PHE A 180 0.18 -8.53 -11.71
C PHE A 180 1.03 -9.59 -11.02
N GLU A 181 0.51 -10.22 -9.96
CA GLU A 181 1.22 -11.30 -9.23
C GLU A 181 1.41 -12.57 -10.08
N LEU A 182 0.47 -12.85 -11.00
CA LEU A 182 0.60 -13.95 -11.96
C LEU A 182 1.63 -13.67 -13.08
N GLY A 183 2.08 -12.42 -13.23
CA GLY A 183 2.95 -11.99 -14.32
C GLY A 183 2.25 -11.88 -15.67
N ASP A 184 0.91 -11.88 -15.71
CA ASP A 184 0.12 -11.69 -16.93
C ASP A 184 -1.00 -10.65 -16.71
N PRO A 185 -0.71 -9.35 -16.91
CA PRO A 185 -1.71 -8.29 -16.77
C PRO A 185 -2.91 -8.43 -17.72
N SER A 186 -2.77 -9.19 -18.81
CA SER A 186 -3.86 -9.42 -19.77
C SER A 186 -4.86 -10.47 -19.29
N TRP A 187 -4.59 -11.16 -18.19
CA TRP A 187 -5.50 -12.11 -17.55
C TRP A 187 -6.75 -11.42 -17.01
N ALA A 188 -6.58 -10.32 -16.25
CA ALA A 188 -7.69 -9.60 -15.59
C ALA A 188 -8.87 -9.24 -16.52
N PRO A 189 -8.67 -8.51 -17.64
CA PRO A 189 -9.78 -8.12 -18.50
C PRO A 189 -10.50 -9.30 -19.18
N ARG A 190 -9.89 -10.50 -19.19
CA ARG A 190 -10.45 -11.70 -19.83
C ARG A 190 -11.10 -12.66 -18.84
N GLN A 191 -10.63 -12.67 -17.59
CA GLN A 191 -10.92 -13.74 -16.63
C GLN A 191 -11.61 -13.27 -15.35
N ILE A 192 -11.85 -11.97 -15.20
CA ILE A 192 -12.71 -11.46 -14.12
C ILE A 192 -14.16 -11.51 -14.60
N VAL A 193 -14.97 -12.29 -13.89
CA VAL A 193 -16.43 -12.35 -14.06
C VAL A 193 -17.05 -11.30 -13.15
N MET A 194 -17.84 -10.39 -13.71
CA MET A 194 -18.44 -9.29 -12.93
C MET A 194 -19.52 -9.82 -11.97
N PRO A 195 -19.79 -9.11 -10.85
CA PRO A 195 -20.86 -9.47 -9.95
C PRO A 195 -22.20 -9.65 -10.67
N GLY A 196 -22.82 -10.81 -10.47
CA GLY A 196 -24.11 -11.16 -11.09
C GLY A 196 -24.00 -11.92 -12.42
N GLU A 197 -22.90 -11.79 -13.15
CA GLU A 197 -22.63 -12.51 -14.39
C GLU A 197 -22.21 -13.97 -14.14
N MET A 198 -22.31 -14.81 -15.16
CA MET A 198 -21.80 -16.19 -15.13
C MET A 198 -20.49 -16.26 -15.93
N PRO A 199 -19.53 -17.11 -15.53
CA PRO A 199 -18.39 -17.40 -16.38
C PRO A 199 -18.86 -17.94 -17.73
N PRO A 200 -18.14 -17.67 -18.83
CA PRO A 200 -18.49 -18.15 -20.17
C PRO A 200 -18.75 -19.65 -20.16
N GLU A 201 -19.83 -20.09 -20.81
CA GLU A 201 -20.05 -21.51 -21.02
C GLU A 201 -18.95 -22.06 -21.92
N THR A 202 -18.12 -22.94 -21.36
CA THR A 202 -17.00 -23.55 -22.08
C THR A 202 -16.95 -25.05 -21.85
N ASN A 203 -16.56 -25.77 -22.88
CA ASN A 203 -16.22 -27.18 -22.80
C ASN A 203 -14.76 -27.41 -22.41
N ALA A 204 -13.95 -26.35 -22.30
CA ALA A 204 -12.57 -26.43 -21.84
C ALA A 204 -12.53 -26.99 -20.42
N ARG A 205 -11.65 -27.96 -20.20
CA ARG A 205 -11.42 -28.57 -18.89
C ARG A 205 -9.92 -28.88 -18.75
N PRO A 206 -9.37 -28.83 -17.53
CA PRO A 206 -10.03 -28.47 -16.26
C PRO A 206 -10.39 -26.97 -16.15
N LEU A 207 -11.14 -26.56 -15.11
CA LEU A 207 -11.42 -25.15 -14.82
C LEU A 207 -11.09 -24.85 -13.36
N VAL A 208 -10.64 -23.62 -13.09
CA VAL A 208 -10.40 -23.11 -11.73
C VAL A 208 -11.15 -21.81 -11.55
N PHE A 209 -11.91 -21.68 -10.47
CA PHE A 209 -12.59 -20.43 -10.10
C PHE A 209 -12.16 -19.99 -8.71
N LEU A 210 -11.66 -18.78 -8.59
CA LEU A 210 -11.58 -18.08 -7.32
C LEU A 210 -12.96 -17.50 -7.00
N PHE A 211 -13.42 -17.66 -5.77
CA PHE A 211 -14.72 -17.15 -5.35
C PHE A 211 -14.70 -16.65 -3.91
N ASN A 212 -15.56 -15.68 -3.60
CA ASN A 212 -15.86 -15.32 -2.22
C ASN A 212 -16.82 -16.39 -1.61
N PRO A 213 -16.53 -16.96 -0.43
CA PRO A 213 -17.32 -18.05 0.16
C PRO A 213 -18.80 -17.69 0.40
N ASP A 214 -19.09 -16.41 0.63
CA ASP A 214 -20.43 -15.90 0.88
C ASP A 214 -21.13 -15.46 -0.42
N ALA A 215 -20.47 -15.57 -1.58
CA ALA A 215 -21.04 -15.15 -2.85
C ALA A 215 -22.21 -16.07 -3.29
N PRO A 216 -23.40 -15.50 -3.58
CA PRO A 216 -24.56 -16.28 -4.04
C PRO A 216 -24.31 -17.08 -5.32
N ILE A 217 -23.34 -16.66 -6.14
CA ILE A 217 -22.99 -17.30 -7.42
C ILE A 217 -22.52 -18.75 -7.24
N LEU A 218 -21.98 -19.12 -6.08
CA LEU A 218 -21.46 -20.47 -5.83
C LEU A 218 -22.52 -21.56 -5.99
N GLY A 219 -23.76 -21.28 -5.57
CA GLY A 219 -24.88 -22.22 -5.71
C GLY A 219 -25.24 -22.48 -7.18
N ARG A 220 -25.12 -21.46 -8.04
CA ARG A 220 -25.31 -21.59 -9.49
C ARG A 220 -24.13 -22.30 -10.14
N LEU A 221 -22.89 -21.91 -9.78
CA LEU A 221 -21.66 -22.51 -10.29
C LEU A 221 -21.63 -24.04 -10.09
N LYS A 222 -21.99 -24.52 -8.89
CA LYS A 222 -22.06 -25.96 -8.56
C LYS A 222 -23.09 -26.74 -9.37
N LYS A 223 -24.17 -26.09 -9.83
CA LYS A 223 -25.18 -26.72 -10.69
C LYS A 223 -24.69 -26.83 -12.14
N THR A 224 -23.94 -25.84 -12.61
CA THR A 224 -23.42 -25.79 -13.98
C THR A 224 -22.18 -26.65 -14.17
N TYR A 225 -21.26 -26.64 -13.20
CA TYR A 225 -19.97 -27.31 -13.30
C TYR A 225 -19.80 -28.31 -12.15
N PRO A 226 -19.80 -29.64 -12.41
CA PRO A 226 -19.55 -30.62 -11.38
C PRO A 226 -18.07 -30.59 -10.98
N GLY A 227 -17.79 -30.18 -9.74
CA GLY A 227 -16.44 -30.00 -9.22
C GLY A 227 -16.37 -29.93 -7.70
N THR A 228 -15.17 -29.67 -7.19
CA THR A 228 -14.87 -29.63 -5.75
C THR A 228 -14.49 -28.22 -5.31
N ALA A 229 -14.99 -27.80 -4.14
CA ALA A 229 -14.66 -26.52 -3.52
C ALA A 229 -13.70 -26.72 -2.34
N ARG A 230 -12.66 -25.89 -2.27
CA ARG A 230 -11.78 -25.76 -1.09
C ARG A 230 -11.81 -24.30 -0.62
N ILE A 231 -11.82 -24.07 0.69
CA ILE A 231 -11.68 -22.73 1.27
C ILE A 231 -10.24 -22.54 1.73
N VAL A 232 -9.62 -21.44 1.33
CA VAL A 232 -8.30 -20.98 1.76
C VAL A 232 -8.49 -19.96 2.87
N ARG A 233 -8.08 -20.32 4.08
CA ARG A 233 -8.21 -19.47 5.27
C ARG A 233 -7.18 -18.36 5.26
N GLN A 234 -7.61 -17.13 5.54
CA GLN A 234 -6.73 -15.97 5.74
C GLN A 234 -6.64 -15.60 7.22
N SER A 235 -5.82 -14.59 7.54
CA SER A 235 -5.70 -14.03 8.90
C SER A 235 -7.04 -13.52 9.46
N PHE A 236 -7.95 -13.09 8.58
CA PHE A 236 -9.30 -12.63 8.92
C PHE A 236 -10.35 -13.43 8.15
N ARG A 237 -11.41 -13.86 8.84
CA ARG A 237 -12.42 -14.78 8.29
C ARG A 237 -13.20 -14.17 7.12
N ASP A 238 -13.48 -12.88 7.17
CA ASP A 238 -14.14 -12.12 6.10
C ASP A 238 -13.26 -11.94 4.85
N ARG A 239 -11.99 -12.35 4.92
CA ARG A 239 -11.03 -12.38 3.81
C ARG A 239 -10.75 -13.78 3.28
N ASP A 240 -11.39 -14.81 3.85
CA ASP A 240 -11.32 -16.16 3.31
C ASP A 240 -11.78 -16.16 1.86
N PHE A 241 -11.11 -16.95 1.02
CA PHE A 241 -11.54 -17.14 -0.36
C PHE A 241 -11.60 -18.63 -0.69
N GLY A 242 -12.41 -18.95 -1.68
CA GLY A 242 -12.60 -20.30 -2.16
C GLY A 242 -11.90 -20.53 -3.49
N VAL A 243 -11.49 -21.78 -3.70
CA VAL A 243 -11.06 -22.30 -5.01
C VAL A 243 -12.00 -23.42 -5.41
N TYR A 244 -12.66 -23.26 -6.56
CA TYR A 244 -13.52 -24.26 -7.15
C TYR A 244 -12.80 -24.91 -8.33
N PHE A 245 -12.57 -26.22 -8.25
CA PHE A 245 -11.88 -26.97 -9.28
C PHE A 245 -12.85 -27.90 -10.02
N VAL A 246 -12.83 -27.83 -11.35
CA VAL A 246 -13.60 -28.69 -12.24
C VAL A 246 -12.63 -29.59 -12.98
N PRO A 247 -12.70 -30.92 -12.82
CA PRO A 247 -11.72 -31.82 -13.39
C PRO A 247 -11.78 -31.92 -14.92
N GLY A 248 -10.66 -32.34 -15.52
CA GLY A 248 -10.58 -32.80 -16.91
C GLY A 248 -11.42 -34.06 -17.16
N ARG A 249 -11.73 -34.35 -18.44
CA ARG A 249 -12.35 -35.64 -18.84
C ARG A 249 -11.46 -36.86 -18.55
N THR A 250 -10.17 -36.65 -18.26
CA THR A 250 -9.22 -37.63 -17.74
C THR A 250 -8.44 -36.97 -16.58
N ALA A 251 -8.53 -37.57 -15.37
CA ALA A 251 -8.31 -36.95 -14.05
C ALA A 251 -6.87 -36.44 -13.75
N PRO A 252 -6.69 -35.62 -12.69
CA PRO A 252 -6.35 -36.16 -11.37
C PRO A 252 -7.16 -35.59 -10.19
N VAL A 253 -7.16 -36.32 -9.06
CA VAL A 253 -7.79 -35.97 -7.78
C VAL A 253 -7.01 -34.83 -7.10
N PRO A 254 -7.67 -33.82 -6.51
CA PRO A 254 -6.99 -32.70 -5.85
C PRO A 254 -6.27 -33.14 -4.56
N PRO A 255 -5.19 -32.44 -4.13
CA PRO A 255 -4.57 -32.68 -2.84
C PRO A 255 -5.53 -32.31 -1.69
N ARG A 256 -5.43 -33.06 -0.58
CA ARG A 256 -6.18 -32.83 0.66
C ARG A 256 -5.74 -31.54 1.36
#